data_AF-A0AAC8UW12-F1
#
_entry.id   AF-A0AAC8UW12-F1
#
_cell.length_a   1.000
_cell.length_b   1.000
_cell.length_c   1.000
_cell.angle_alpha   90.00
_cell.angle_beta   90.00
_cell.angle_gamma   90.00
#
_symmetry.space_group_name_H-M   'P 1'
#
loop_
_entity.id
_entity.type
_entity.pdbx_description
1 polymer ?
#
loop_
_entity_poly.entity_id
_entity_poly.type
_entity_poly.pdbx_seq_one_letter_code
_entity_poly.pdbx_strand_id
1 'polypeptide(L)'
;MKKLYNRYQLQFTSYFESIELLTIVILIVTFGIKGPIDLFTKGHYYLTNYIRISIISIIGVALSFIDVLIVDCINAKRKGKKDKRKR
;
A
#
# COMPACT_ATOMS: atom_id res chain seq x y z
N MET A 1 6.25 27.36 4.04
CA MET A 1 6.09 25.98 4.53
C MET A 1 4.66 25.45 4.50
N LYS A 2 3.61 26.25 4.77
CA LYS A 2 2.19 25.83 4.73
C LYS A 2 1.74 25.12 3.44
N LYS A 3 2.17 25.56 2.25
CA LYS A 3 1.80 24.91 0.96
C LYS A 3 2.38 23.51 0.75
N LEU A 4 3.59 23.25 1.27
CA LEU A 4 4.20 21.91 1.21
C LEU A 4 3.51 20.96 2.19
N TYR A 5 3.23 21.44 3.39
CA TYR A 5 2.48 20.70 4.41
C TYR A 5 1.10 20.25 3.91
N ASN A 6 0.34 21.14 3.26
CA ASN A 6 -0.96 20.77 2.67
C ASN A 6 -0.84 19.73 1.55
N ARG A 7 0.23 19.75 0.75
CA ARG A 7 0.43 18.74 -0.30
C ARG A 7 0.74 17.36 0.29
N TYR A 8 1.59 17.30 1.30
CA TYR A 8 1.87 16.04 2.00
C TYR A 8 0.64 15.51 2.73
N GLN A 9 -0.14 16.37 3.39
CA GLN A 9 -1.39 15.93 4.01
C GLN A 9 -2.35 15.31 3.00
N LEU A 10 -2.60 15.97 1.86
CA LEU A 10 -3.50 15.44 0.84
C LEU A 10 -3.01 14.08 0.27
N GLN A 11 -1.70 13.93 0.09
CA GLN A 11 -1.09 12.66 -0.34
C GLN A 11 -1.24 11.57 0.73
N PHE A 12 -1.08 11.90 2.01
CA PHE A 12 -1.31 10.95 3.09
C PHE A 12 -2.78 10.55 3.20
N THR A 13 -3.73 11.49 3.06
CA THR A 13 -5.16 11.16 3.14
C THR A 13 -5.59 10.23 2.00
N SER A 14 -5.23 10.56 0.76
CA SER A 14 -5.51 9.70 -0.40
C SER A 14 -4.80 8.34 -0.32
N TYR A 15 -3.63 8.30 0.33
CA TYR A 15 -2.93 7.06 0.62
C TYR A 15 -3.68 6.18 1.62
N PHE A 16 -4.16 6.75 2.73
CA PHE A 16 -4.94 5.99 3.71
C PHE A 16 -6.21 5.40 3.08
N GLU A 17 -6.93 6.18 2.27
CA GLU A 17 -8.08 5.69 1.49
C GLU A 17 -7.68 4.54 0.55
N SER A 18 -6.52 4.66 -0.12
CA SER A 18 -6.03 3.62 -1.03
C SER A 18 -5.65 2.33 -0.28
N ILE A 19 -4.97 2.42 0.87
CA ILE A 19 -4.63 1.24 1.68
C ILE A 19 -5.89 0.58 2.22
N GLU A 20 -6.85 1.36 2.69
CA GLU A 20 -8.11 0.84 3.24
C GLU A 20 -8.83 -0.01 2.19
N LEU A 21 -8.96 0.53 0.97
CA LEU A 21 -9.59 -0.17 -0.15
C LEU A 21 -8.80 -1.44 -0.52
N LEU A 22 -7.46 -1.36 -0.58
CA LEU A 22 -6.60 -2.51 -0.89
C LEU A 22 -6.63 -3.57 0.22
N THR A 23 -6.77 -3.15 1.48
CA THR A 23 -6.90 -4.03 2.64
C THR A 23 -8.20 -4.82 2.55
N ILE A 24 -9.30 -4.16 2.22
CA ILE A 24 -10.59 -4.83 1.99
C ILE A 24 -10.47 -5.87 0.88
N VAL A 25 -9.82 -5.52 -0.24
CA VAL A 25 -9.58 -6.45 -1.35
C VAL A 25 -8.73 -7.64 -0.90
N ILE A 26 -7.65 -7.42 -0.14
CA ILE A 26 -6.81 -8.49 0.41
C ILE A 26 -7.63 -9.42 1.31
N LEU A 27 -8.49 -8.87 2.16
CA LEU A 27 -9.35 -9.68 3.04
C LEU A 27 -10.36 -10.49 2.21
N ILE A 28 -11.00 -9.90 1.21
CA ILE A 28 -11.95 -10.60 0.33
C ILE A 28 -11.24 -11.74 -0.42
N VAL A 29 -10.05 -11.51 -0.97
CA VAL A 29 -9.30 -12.56 -1.68
C VAL A 29 -8.85 -13.66 -0.71
N THR A 30 -8.36 -13.29 0.46
CA THR A 30 -7.79 -14.24 1.42
C THR A 30 -8.89 -15.10 2.07
N PHE A 31 -10.00 -14.50 2.47
CA PHE A 31 -11.09 -15.16 3.17
C PHE A 31 -12.23 -15.61 2.26
N GLY A 32 -12.57 -14.83 1.24
CA GLY A 32 -13.69 -15.13 0.33
C GLY A 32 -13.32 -16.02 -0.85
N ILE A 33 -12.05 -16.05 -1.27
CA ILE A 33 -11.60 -16.91 -2.38
C ILE A 33 -10.73 -18.05 -1.86
N LYS A 34 -9.61 -17.72 -1.22
CA LYS A 34 -8.62 -18.73 -0.81
C LYS A 34 -9.13 -19.62 0.32
N GLY A 35 -9.83 -19.06 1.29
CA GLY A 35 -10.44 -19.81 2.40
C GLY A 35 -11.35 -20.96 1.92
N PRO A 36 -12.38 -20.69 1.09
CA PRO A 36 -13.23 -21.73 0.53
C PRO A 36 -12.46 -22.75 -0.30
N ILE A 37 -11.54 -22.32 -1.17
CA ILE A 37 -10.74 -23.24 -1.99
C ILE A 37 -9.94 -24.21 -1.12
N ASP A 38 -9.27 -23.72 -0.08
CA ASP A 38 -8.51 -24.59 0.83
C ASP A 38 -9.43 -25.49 1.68
N LEU A 39 -10.63 -25.02 2.06
CA LEU A 39 -11.63 -25.86 2.73
C LEU A 39 -12.07 -27.03 1.82
N PHE A 40 -12.30 -26.77 0.52
CA PHE A 40 -12.68 -27.80 -0.45
C PHE A 40 -11.53 -28.73 -0.82
N THR A 41 -10.29 -28.23 -0.92
CA THR A 41 -9.14 -29.02 -1.39
C THR A 41 -8.40 -29.76 -0.28
N LYS A 42 -8.24 -29.14 0.89
CA LYS A 42 -7.46 -29.68 2.01
C LYS A 42 -8.31 -30.13 3.19
N GLY A 43 -9.61 -29.85 3.18
CA GLY A 43 -10.54 -30.24 4.26
C GLY A 43 -10.37 -29.47 5.57
N HIS A 44 -9.38 -28.57 5.67
CA HIS A 44 -9.07 -27.83 6.89
C HIS A 44 -8.82 -26.36 6.60
N TYR A 45 -9.41 -25.53 7.46
CA TYR A 45 -9.31 -24.08 7.40
C TYR A 45 -8.67 -23.55 8.69
N TYR A 46 -7.37 -23.22 8.63
CA TYR A 46 -6.62 -22.69 9.76
C TYR A 46 -6.70 -21.17 9.82
N LEU A 47 -7.72 -20.65 10.48
CA LEU A 47 -8.00 -19.20 10.59
C LEU A 47 -6.77 -18.36 10.95
N THR A 48 -5.95 -18.82 11.90
CA THR A 48 -4.73 -18.14 12.33
C THR A 48 -3.71 -17.94 11.21
N ASN A 49 -3.61 -18.88 10.26
CA ASN A 49 -2.73 -18.77 9.11
C ASN A 49 -3.24 -17.73 8.10
N TYR A 50 -4.54 -17.66 7.86
CA TYR A 50 -5.13 -16.63 6.98
C TYR A 50 -5.02 -15.22 7.57
N ILE A 51 -5.19 -15.09 8.88
CA ILE A 51 -4.95 -13.82 9.58
C ILE A 51 -3.48 -13.41 9.42
N ARG A 52 -2.54 -14.34 9.64
CA ARG A 52 -1.10 -14.07 9.46
C ARG A 52 -0.77 -13.64 8.02
N ILE A 53 -1.30 -14.34 7.02
CA ILE A 53 -1.11 -14.02 5.60
C ILE A 53 -1.69 -12.63 5.29
N SER A 54 -2.87 -12.31 5.80
CA SER A 54 -3.52 -11.01 5.59
C SER A 54 -2.68 -9.88 6.19
N ILE A 55 -2.20 -10.04 7.42
CA ILE A 55 -1.33 -9.06 8.09
C ILE A 55 -0.03 -8.84 7.30
N ILE A 56 0.66 -9.91 6.89
CA ILE A 56 1.90 -9.80 6.10
C ILE A 56 1.63 -9.08 4.78
N SER A 57 0.51 -9.37 4.12
CA SER A 57 0.15 -8.76 2.85
C SER A 57 -0.15 -7.26 3.01
N ILE A 58 -0.90 -6.87 4.05
CA ILE A 58 -1.21 -5.47 4.36
C ILE A 58 0.08 -4.70 4.67
N ILE A 59 0.98 -5.27 5.47
CA ILE A 59 2.28 -4.66 5.77
C ILE A 59 3.12 -4.51 4.50
N GLY A 60 3.14 -5.53 3.63
CA GLY A 60 3.85 -5.46 2.35
C GLY A 60 3.37 -4.34 1.45
N VAL A 61 2.04 -4.14 1.36
CA VAL A 61 1.46 -3.02 0.61
C VAL A 61 1.85 -1.67 1.22
N ALA A 62 1.76 -1.54 2.55
CA ALA A 62 2.15 -0.32 3.23
C ALA A 62 3.65 0.02 3.03
N LEU A 63 4.52 -0.99 3.02
CA LEU A 63 5.96 -0.81 2.75
C LEU A 63 6.22 -0.40 1.29
N SER A 64 5.53 -1.02 0.33
CA SER A 64 5.68 -0.67 -1.11
C SER A 64 5.38 0.79 -1.40
N PHE A 65 4.51 1.42 -0.60
CA PHE A 65 4.21 2.82 -0.71
C PHE A 65 5.33 3.74 -0.22
N ILE A 66 6.08 3.32 0.79
CA ILE A 66 7.27 4.05 1.25
C ILE A 66 8.28 4.14 0.10
N ASP A 67 8.44 3.06 -0.67
CA ASP A 67 9.32 3.05 -1.85
C ASP A 67 8.84 4.04 -2.92
N VAL A 68 7.54 4.09 -3.20
CA VAL A 68 6.95 5.07 -4.13
C VAL A 68 7.21 6.51 -3.65
N LEU A 69 7.03 6.79 -2.36
CA LEU A 69 7.32 8.10 -1.77
C LEU A 69 8.79 8.49 -1.92
N ILE A 70 9.71 7.54 -1.71
CA ILE A 70 11.15 7.76 -1.89
C ILE A 70 11.46 8.09 -3.35
N VAL A 71 10.91 7.32 -4.30
CA VAL A 71 11.10 7.54 -5.74
C VAL A 71 10.57 8.91 -6.16
N ASP A 72 9.39 9.30 -5.70
CA ASP A 72 8.81 10.61 -5.99
C ASP A 72 9.63 11.75 -5.41
N CYS A 73 10.17 11.60 -4.20
CA CYS A 73 11.07 12.57 -3.59
C CYS A 73 12.36 12.74 -4.42
N ILE A 74 12.95 11.62 -4.89
CA ILE A 74 14.13 11.64 -5.76
C ILE A 74 13.81 12.33 -7.10
N ASN A 75 12.65 12.02 -7.70
CA ASN A 75 12.20 12.61 -8.97
C ASN A 75 11.95 14.12 -8.85
N ALA A 76 11.33 14.57 -7.75
CA ALA A 76 11.11 15.98 -7.46
C ALA A 76 12.45 16.73 -7.33
N LYS A 77 13.43 16.16 -6.62
CA LYS A 77 14.78 16.73 -6.49
C LYS A 77 15.51 16.80 -7.83
N ARG A 78 15.35 15.80 -8.70
CA ARG A 78 15.93 15.79 -10.06
C ARG A 78 15.30 16.85 -10.97
N LYS A 79 13.96 17.01 -10.96
CA LYS A 79 13.27 18.06 -11.72
C LYS A 79 13.68 19.46 -11.27
N GLY A 80 13.75 19.72 -9.96
CA GLY A 80 14.20 21.02 -9.43
C GLY A 80 15.66 21.36 -9.78
N LYS A 81 16.54 20.36 -9.92
CA LYS A 81 17.91 20.55 -10.42
C LYS A 81 17.97 20.85 -11.94
N LYS A 82 17.07 20.27 -12.75
CA LYS A 82 17.01 20.54 -14.19
C LYS A 82 16.53 21.97 -14.49
N ASP A 83 15.56 22.48 -13.73
CA ASP A 83 15.08 23.86 -13.89
C ASP A 83 16.14 24.91 -13.52
N LYS A 84 16.96 24.65 -12.50
CA LYS A 84 18.08 25.54 -12.11
C LYS A 84 19.26 25.56 -13.10
N ARG A 85 19.34 24.60 -14.03
CA ARG A 85 20.37 24.58 -15.09
C ARG A 85 19.93 25.28 -16.38
N LYS A 86 18.66 25.66 -16.49
CA LYS A 86 18.09 26.36 -17.65
C LYS A 86 17.93 27.87 -17.43
N ARG A 87 18.23 28.36 -16.23
CA ARG A 87 18.42 29.78 -15.91
C ARG A 87 19.89 30.02 -15.65
#